data_AF-A0A3B9BB22-F1
#
_entry.id   AF-A0A3B9BB22-F1
#
_cell.length_a   1.000
_cell.length_b   1.000
_cell.length_c   1.000
_cell.angle_alpha   90.00
_cell.angle_beta   90.00
_cell.angle_gamma   90.00
#
_symmetry.space_group_name_H-M   'P 1'
#
loop_
_entity.id
_entity.type
_entity.pdbx_description
1 polymer ?
#
loop_
_entity_poly.entity_id
_entity_poly.type
_entity_poly.pdbx_seq_one_letter_code
_entity_poly.pdbx_strand_id
1 'polypeptide(L)' 'WYVGVQFHPEFQSKPNKAHPLFAAFIEASLSHKLANVQAGNGSPK' A
#
# COMPACT_ATOMS: atom_id res chain seq x y z
N TRP A 1 -6.34 1.14 8.07
CA TRP A 1 -7.15 0.91 6.85
C TRP A 1 -7.57 -0.54 6.83
N TYR A 2 -8.82 -0.84 6.47
CA TYR A 2 -9.36 -2.20 6.39
C TYR A 2 -10.21 -2.35 5.12
N VAL A 3 -10.07 -3.48 4.43
CA VAL A 3 -10.81 -3.80 3.21
C VAL A 3 -11.28 -5.26 3.28
N GLY A 4 -12.50 -5.54 2.83
CA GLY A 4 -13.07 -6.87 2.79
C GLY A 4 -13.89 -7.07 1.52
N VAL A 5 -13.79 -8.26 0.91
CA VAL A 5 -14.52 -8.63 -0.31
C VAL A 5 -15.06 -10.05 -0.19
N GLN A 6 -16.22 -10.30 -0.80
CA GLN A 6 -16.86 -11.61 -0.78
C GLN A 6 -16.38 -12.53 -1.91
N PHE A 7 -15.77 -11.96 -2.95
CA PHE A 7 -15.17 -12.70 -4.08
C PHE A 7 -13.68 -12.95 -3.83
N HIS A 8 -13.04 -13.78 -4.67
CA HIS A 8 -11.63 -14.15 -4.56
C HIS A 8 -10.75 -13.32 -5.53
N PRO A 9 -10.36 -12.07 -5.19
CA PRO A 9 -9.55 -11.22 -6.07
C PRO A 9 -8.15 -11.80 -6.32
N GLU A 10 -7.69 -12.71 -5.46
CA GLU A 10 -6.40 -13.39 -5.58
C GLU A 10 -6.25 -14.10 -6.92
N PHE A 11 -7.31 -14.74 -7.42
CA PHE A 11 -7.26 -15.48 -8.68
C PHE A 11 -7.15 -14.58 -9.93
N GLN A 12 -7.48 -13.30 -9.78
CA GLN A 12 -7.41 -12.29 -10.84
C GLN A 12 -6.08 -11.52 -10.84
N SER A 13 -5.25 -11.67 -9.79
CA SER A 13 -3.91 -11.08 -9.76
C SER A 13 -2.94 -11.88 -10.62
N LYS A 14 -2.11 -11.19 -11.42
CA LYS A 14 -1.07 -11.81 -12.27
C LYS A 14 0.29 -11.15 -12.00
N PRO A 15 1.42 -11.84 -12.26
CA PRO A 15 2.76 -11.29 -11.99
C PRO A 15 3.01 -9.91 -12.59
N ASN A 16 2.59 -9.68 -13.84
CA ASN A 16 2.77 -8.39 -14.54
C ASN A 16 1.57 -7.45 -14.38
N LYS A 17 0.50 -7.89 -13.73
CA LYS A 17 -0.74 -7.12 -13.56
C LYS A 17 -1.38 -7.50 -12.23
N ALA A 18 -0.86 -6.90 -11.16
CA ALA A 18 -1.42 -7.08 -9.83
C ALA A 18 -2.86 -6.56 -9.78
N HIS A 19 -3.70 -7.23 -9.00
CA HIS A 19 -5.07 -6.76 -8.79
C HIS A 19 -5.05 -5.37 -8.10
N PRO A 20 -5.86 -4.39 -8.56
CA PRO A 20 -5.82 -3.02 -8.06
C PRO A 20 -5.94 -2.89 -6.54
N LEU A 21 -6.76 -3.75 -5.93
CA LEU A 21 -6.94 -3.82 -4.48
C LEU A 21 -5.61 -3.99 -3.73
N PHE A 22 -4.76 -4.91 -4.20
CA PHE A 22 -3.48 -5.21 -3.54
C PHE A 22 -2.45 -4.13 -3.85
N ALA A 23 -2.39 -3.66 -5.10
CA ALA A 23 -1.47 -2.61 -5.50
C ALA A 23 -1.69 -1.32 -4.70
N ALA A 24 -2.94 -0.86 -4.60
CA ALA A 24 -3.30 0.35 -3.87
C ALA A 24 -3.01 0.24 -2.37
N PHE A 25 -3.19 -0.95 -1.77
CA PHE A 25 -2.84 -1.16 -0.36
C PHE A 25 -1.34 -0.98 -0.09
N ILE A 26 -0.50 -1.56 -0.95
CA ILE A 26 0.96 -1.44 -0.82
C ILE A 26 1.41 0.01 -1.06
N GLU A 27 0.84 0.67 -2.07
CA GLU A 27 1.12 2.08 -2.37
C GLU A 27 0.79 2.99 -1.17
N ALA A 28 -0.39 2.82 -0.57
CA ALA A 28 -0.81 3.58 0.60
C ALA A 28 0.12 3.33 1.80
N SER A 29 0.52 2.08 2.00
CA SER A 29 1.45 1.69 3.06
C SER A 29 2.85 2.30 2.86
N LEU A 30 3.35 2.30 1.62
CA LEU A 30 4.63 2.92 1.27
C LEU A 30 4.57 4.44 1.46
N SER A 31 3.51 5.08 0.98
CA SER A 31 3.29 6.52 1.13
C SER A 31 3.26 6.92 2.60
N HIS A 32 2.56 6.16 3.44
CA HIS A 32 2.54 6.39 4.89
C HIS A 32 3.93 6.23 5.51
N LYS A 33 4.70 5.20 5.13
CA LYS A 33 6.08 5.02 5.60
C LYS A 33 6.97 6.21 5.20
N LEU A 34 6.90 6.63 3.94
CA LEU A 34 7.72 7.74 3.42
C LEU A 34 7.36 9.07 4.08
N ALA A 35 6.07 9.34 4.31
CA ALA A 35 5.61 10.52 5.03
C ALA A 35 6.15 10.53 6.48
N ASN A 36 6.12 9.39 7.18
CA ASN A 36 6.67 9.27 8.53
C ASN A 36 8.21 9.44 8.56
N VAL A 37 8.93 8.89 7.58
CA VAL A 37 10.39 9.07 7.46
C VAL A 37 10.73 10.55 7.24
N GLN A 38 9.97 11.26 6.41
CA GLN A 38 10.17 12.70 6.17
C GLN A 38 9.90 13.54 7.43
N ALA A 39 8.90 13.17 8.22
CA ALA A 39 8.63 13.83 9.51
C ALA A 39 9.75 13.59 10.54
N GLY A 40 10.42 12.43 10.52
CA GLY A 40 11.51 12.09 11.45
C GLY A 40 12.88 12.68 11.10
N ASN A 41 13.16 12.94 9.82
CA ASN A 41 14.45 13.48 9.35
C ASN A 41 14.56 15.01 9.45
N GLY A 42 13.53 15.70 9.95
CA GLY A 42 13.48 17.15 10.11
C GLY A 42 13.79 17.65 11.52
N SER A 43 14.47 16.87 12.37
CA SER A 43 14.87 17.34 13.69
C SER A 43 16.04 18.34 13.56
N PRO A 44 15.86 19.64 13.83
CA PRO A 44 17.00 20.54 13.95
C PRO A 44 17.76 20.13 15.21
N LYS A 45 19.03 19.76 15.06
CA LYS A 45 19.97 19.92 16.17
C LYS A 45 20.28 21.40 16.32
#